data_AF-A0A2J5PIW0-F1
#
_entry.id   AF-A0A2J5PIW0-F1
#
_cell.length_a   1.000
_cell.length_b   1.000
_cell.length_c   1.000
_cell.angle_alpha   90.00
_cell.angle_beta   90.00
_cell.angle_gamma   90.00
#
_symmetry.space_group_name_H-M   'P 1'
#
loop_
_entity.id
_entity.type
_entity.pdbx_description
1 polymer ?
#
loop_
_entity_poly.entity_id
_entity_poly.type
_entity_poly.pdbx_seq_one_letter_code
_entity_poly.pdbx_strand_id
1 'polypeptide(L)'
;MTLLSTGTDYEQLAATFRPIFARIAQGAAAREQNRILPDEQIRWLKEAGFGTVRIPREKGGWGASLPQLIALLIELAQADSNLPQALRAHFAFVEDRLNQPDSPARDRWFRRFL
;
A
#
# COMPACT_ATOMS: atom_id res chain seq x y z
N MET A 1 20.54 13.61 -4.99
CA MET A 1 19.24 14.29 -5.20
C MET A 1 18.21 13.41 -4.54
N THR A 2 17.44 13.97 -3.62
CA THR A 2 16.40 13.23 -2.90
C THR A 2 15.35 12.73 -3.89
N LEU A 3 15.16 11.41 -3.97
CA LEU A 3 14.09 10.81 -4.77
C LEU A 3 12.78 10.96 -4.00
N LEU A 4 11.83 11.69 -4.59
CA LEU A 4 10.53 11.98 -4.00
C LEU A 4 9.44 11.23 -4.76
N SER A 5 8.48 10.68 -4.01
CA SER A 5 7.27 10.10 -4.58
C SER A 5 6.24 11.20 -4.81
N THR A 6 6.39 11.91 -5.93
CA THR A 6 5.60 13.10 -6.30
C THR A 6 4.33 12.76 -7.07
N GLY A 7 4.19 11.55 -7.60
CA GLY A 7 3.00 11.12 -8.31
C GLY A 7 3.29 10.09 -9.39
N THR A 8 2.24 9.37 -9.77
CA THR A 8 2.19 8.46 -10.92
C THR A 8 0.87 8.64 -11.67
N ASP A 9 0.70 7.99 -12.83
CA ASP A 9 -0.64 7.75 -13.39
C ASP A 9 -1.49 6.98 -12.37
N TYR A 10 -2.52 7.65 -11.84
CA TYR A 10 -3.38 7.09 -10.79
C TYR A 10 -4.28 5.98 -11.33
N GLU A 11 -4.83 6.14 -12.53
CA GLU A 11 -5.76 5.15 -13.08
C GLU A 11 -5.03 3.85 -13.41
N GLN A 12 -3.81 3.93 -13.96
CA GLN A 12 -2.97 2.75 -14.17
C GLN A 12 -2.60 2.06 -12.85
N LEU A 13 -2.26 2.85 -11.83
CA LEU A 13 -1.96 2.34 -10.49
C LEU A 13 -3.18 1.63 -9.88
N ALA A 14 -4.33 2.29 -9.86
CA ALA A 14 -5.57 1.76 -9.31
C ALA A 14 -6.07 0.53 -10.06
N ALA A 15 -5.95 0.50 -11.39
CA ALA A 15 -6.29 -0.66 -12.21
C ALA A 15 -5.52 -1.93 -11.81
N THR A 16 -4.31 -1.80 -11.28
CA THR A 16 -3.54 -2.95 -10.76
C THR A 16 -4.19 -3.54 -9.51
N PHE A 17 -4.74 -2.72 -8.63
CA PHE A 17 -5.25 -3.15 -7.32
C PHE A 17 -6.77 -3.40 -7.28
N ARG A 18 -7.55 -2.76 -8.15
CA ARG A 18 -9.02 -2.90 -8.20
C ARG A 18 -9.50 -4.36 -8.32
N PRO A 19 -8.88 -5.25 -9.13
CA PRO A 19 -9.26 -6.66 -9.15
C PRO A 19 -9.07 -7.37 -7.79
N ILE A 20 -8.03 -6.99 -7.04
CA ILE A 20 -7.75 -7.53 -5.71
C ILE A 20 -8.77 -7.00 -4.70
N PHE A 21 -9.09 -5.70 -4.76
CA PHE A 21 -10.14 -5.11 -3.91
C PHE A 21 -11.49 -5.76 -4.17
N ALA A 22 -11.86 -6.00 -5.43
CA ALA A 22 -13.09 -6.71 -5.79
C ALA A 22 -13.11 -8.14 -5.22
N ARG A 23 -11.98 -8.86 -5.25
CA ARG A 23 -11.85 -10.18 -4.62
C ARG A 23 -11.97 -10.11 -3.09
N ILE A 24 -11.35 -9.13 -2.46
CA ILE A 24 -11.42 -8.89 -1.01
C ILE A 24 -12.88 -8.67 -0.56
N ALA A 25 -13.63 -7.86 -1.31
CA ALA A 25 -14.99 -7.47 -0.98
C ALA A 25 -15.95 -8.67 -0.88
N GLN A 26 -15.76 -9.71 -1.70
CA GLN A 26 -16.63 -10.91 -1.74
C GLN A 26 -16.73 -11.63 -0.38
N GLY A 27 -15.73 -11.50 0.49
CA GLY A 27 -15.70 -12.16 1.80
C GLY A 27 -15.69 -11.21 3.01
N ALA A 28 -15.76 -9.89 2.80
CA ALA A 28 -15.55 -8.91 3.87
C ALA A 28 -16.58 -9.02 4.99
N ALA A 29 -17.87 -9.05 4.65
CA ALA A 29 -18.96 -9.15 5.64
C ALA A 29 -18.89 -10.45 6.45
N ALA A 30 -18.60 -11.57 5.78
CA ALA A 30 -18.47 -12.87 6.45
C ALA A 30 -17.26 -12.90 7.41
N ARG A 31 -16.11 -12.34 7.01
CA ARG A 31 -14.95 -12.23 7.89
C ARG A 31 -15.24 -11.38 9.13
N GLU A 32 -15.90 -10.24 8.95
CA GLU A 32 -16.27 -9.34 10.05
C GLU A 32 -17.19 -10.04 11.06
N GLN A 33 -18.30 -10.62 10.58
CA GLN A 33 -19.28 -11.31 11.43
C GLN A 33 -18.66 -12.45 12.24
N ASN A 34 -17.72 -13.19 11.64
CA ASN A 34 -17.08 -14.34 12.25
C ASN A 34 -15.73 -14.01 12.92
N ARG A 35 -15.32 -12.74 12.96
CA ARG A 35 -14.04 -12.28 13.51
C ARG A 35 -12.82 -13.00 12.95
N ILE A 36 -12.83 -13.26 11.64
CA ILE A 36 -11.75 -13.93 10.93
C ILE A 36 -10.67 -12.90 10.58
N LEU A 37 -9.42 -13.16 10.96
CA LEU A 37 -8.28 -12.31 10.61
C LEU A 37 -8.04 -12.30 9.10
N PRO A 38 -7.73 -11.15 8.48
CA PRO A 38 -7.65 -11.03 7.03
C PRO A 38 -6.27 -11.40 6.46
N ASP A 39 -5.67 -12.50 6.94
CA ASP A 39 -4.30 -12.90 6.61
C ASP A 39 -4.12 -13.13 5.10
N GLU A 40 -5.09 -13.78 4.45
CA GLU A 40 -5.05 -14.00 3.00
C GLU A 40 -5.15 -12.69 2.22
N GLN A 41 -5.98 -11.76 2.66
CA GLN A 41 -6.17 -10.48 1.98
C GLN A 41 -4.92 -9.61 2.09
N ILE A 42 -4.27 -9.60 3.28
CA ILE A 42 -2.96 -8.96 3.47
C ILE A 42 -1.91 -9.61 2.56
N ARG A 43 -1.91 -10.94 2.45
CA ARG A 43 -1.00 -11.65 1.54
C ARG A 43 -1.19 -11.26 0.08
N TRP A 44 -2.43 -11.18 -0.41
CA TRP A 44 -2.71 -10.75 -1.80
C TRP A 44 -2.21 -9.32 -2.06
N LEU A 45 -2.46 -8.40 -1.12
CA LEU A 45 -1.98 -7.02 -1.22
C LEU A 45 -0.44 -6.95 -1.21
N LYS A 46 0.20 -7.76 -0.37
CA LYS A 46 1.67 -7.84 -0.30
C LYS A 46 2.26 -8.38 -1.60
N GLU A 47 1.73 -9.49 -2.13
CA GLU A 47 2.17 -10.10 -3.40
C GLU A 47 2.01 -9.14 -4.58
N ALA A 48 0.98 -8.29 -4.56
CA ALA A 48 0.77 -7.24 -5.56
C ALA A 48 1.62 -5.97 -5.33
N GLY A 49 2.43 -5.92 -4.28
CA GLY A 49 3.29 -4.77 -3.97
C GLY A 49 2.54 -3.56 -3.41
N PHE A 50 1.33 -3.71 -2.87
CA PHE A 50 0.54 -2.58 -2.32
C PHE A 50 1.29 -1.83 -1.20
N GLY A 51 2.05 -2.55 -0.38
CA GLY A 51 2.88 -1.95 0.67
C GLY A 51 4.02 -1.05 0.16
N THR A 52 4.27 -1.02 -1.16
CA THR A 52 5.37 -0.27 -1.80
C THR A 52 4.89 0.93 -2.60
N VAL A 53 3.59 1.25 -2.57
CA VAL A 53 2.95 2.32 -3.36
C VAL A 53 3.67 3.67 -3.26
N ARG A 54 4.19 4.00 -2.07
CA ARG A 54 4.89 5.25 -1.78
C ARG A 54 6.40 5.21 -2.02
N ILE A 55 6.99 4.06 -2.34
CA ILE A 55 8.41 3.97 -2.63
C ILE A 55 8.67 4.54 -4.03
N PRO A 56 9.70 5.39 -4.25
CA PRO A 56 10.03 5.92 -5.58
C PRO A 56 10.22 4.82 -6.62
N ARG A 57 9.88 5.11 -7.89
CA ARG A 57 9.97 4.14 -8.99
C ARG A 57 11.40 3.66 -9.21
N GLU A 58 12.36 4.56 -9.07
CA GLU A 58 13.80 4.28 -9.18
C GLU A 58 14.31 3.37 -8.06
N LYS A 59 13.52 3.18 -7.00
CA LYS A 59 13.78 2.29 -5.87
C LYS A 59 12.89 1.04 -5.89
N GLY A 60 12.16 0.79 -6.97
CA GLY A 60 11.34 -0.42 -7.17
C GLY A 60 9.89 -0.31 -6.72
N GLY A 61 9.42 0.87 -6.31
CA GLY A 61 8.01 1.10 -5.96
C GLY A 61 7.19 1.73 -7.07
N TRP A 62 6.05 2.31 -6.69
CA TRP A 62 5.11 2.93 -7.63
C TRP A 62 5.26 4.46 -7.76
N GLY A 63 5.95 5.10 -6.80
CA GLY A 63 6.18 6.55 -6.78
C GLY A 63 4.91 7.39 -6.60
N ALA A 64 3.79 6.78 -6.18
CA ALA A 64 2.53 7.48 -6.02
C ALA A 64 2.65 8.60 -5.00
N SER A 65 1.92 9.70 -5.17
CA SER A 65 1.89 10.81 -4.21
C SER A 65 1.14 10.44 -2.93
N LEU A 66 1.27 11.23 -1.87
CA LEU A 66 0.51 11.00 -0.64
C LEU A 66 -1.01 11.08 -0.88
N PRO A 67 -1.55 12.08 -1.61
CA PRO A 67 -2.96 12.08 -1.99
C PRO A 67 -3.40 10.82 -2.77
N GLN A 68 -2.55 10.30 -3.66
CA GLN A 68 -2.84 9.08 -4.40
C GLN A 68 -2.85 7.83 -3.53
N LEU A 69 -1.95 7.72 -2.54
CA LEU A 69 -2.04 6.66 -1.53
C LEU A 69 -3.37 6.74 -0.77
N ILE A 70 -3.77 7.93 -0.32
CA ILE A 70 -5.02 8.10 0.42
C ILE A 70 -6.22 7.72 -0.46
N ALA A 71 -6.23 8.11 -1.73
CA ALA A 71 -7.27 7.70 -2.68
C ALA A 71 -7.35 6.17 -2.85
N LEU A 72 -6.21 5.48 -2.98
CA LEU A 72 -6.17 4.02 -3.01
C LEU A 72 -6.64 3.37 -1.72
N LEU A 73 -6.27 3.93 -0.56
CA LEU A 73 -6.72 3.43 0.74
C LEU A 73 -8.24 3.61 0.91
N ILE A 74 -8.83 4.66 0.34
CA ILE A 74 -10.29 4.85 0.29
C ILE A 74 -10.93 3.76 -0.57
N GLU A 75 -10.40 3.46 -1.77
CA GLU A 75 -10.90 2.36 -2.60
C GLU A 75 -10.77 1.00 -1.90
N LEU A 76 -9.66 0.74 -1.20
CA LEU A 76 -9.50 -0.45 -0.36
C LEU A 76 -10.52 -0.48 0.79
N ALA A 77 -10.77 0.65 1.44
CA ALA A 77 -11.75 0.76 2.53
C ALA A 77 -13.18 0.46 2.07
N GLN A 78 -13.52 0.79 0.83
CA GLN A 78 -14.82 0.44 0.23
C GLN A 78 -14.98 -1.07 0.07
N ALA A 79 -13.89 -1.81 -0.16
CA ALA A 79 -13.90 -3.26 -0.22
C ALA A 79 -13.90 -3.91 1.17
N ASP A 80 -13.07 -3.42 2.09
CA ASP A 80 -12.96 -3.90 3.48
C ASP A 80 -12.31 -2.82 4.35
N SER A 81 -13.08 -2.23 5.27
CA SER A 81 -12.64 -1.10 6.11
C SER A 81 -11.60 -1.49 7.16
N ASN A 82 -11.44 -2.78 7.47
CA ASN A 82 -10.45 -3.25 8.43
C ASN A 82 -9.03 -3.23 7.85
N LEU A 83 -8.88 -3.34 6.52
CA LEU A 83 -7.57 -3.46 5.88
C LEU A 83 -6.74 -2.17 5.92
N PRO A 84 -7.29 -0.98 5.62
CA PRO A 84 -6.55 0.28 5.82
C PRO A 84 -6.08 0.45 7.27
N GLN A 85 -6.91 0.04 8.23
CA GLN A 85 -6.55 0.12 9.66
C GLN A 85 -5.39 -0.85 9.99
N ALA A 86 -5.44 -2.08 9.50
CA ALA A 86 -4.35 -3.05 9.65
C ALA A 86 -3.03 -2.58 9.03
N LEU A 87 -3.11 -1.89 7.88
CA LEU A 87 -1.95 -1.39 7.14
C LEU A 87 -1.44 -0.01 7.61
N ARG A 88 -2.16 0.67 8.51
CA ARG A 88 -1.82 2.03 8.95
C ARG A 88 -0.40 2.15 9.48
N ALA A 89 0.02 1.21 10.32
CA ALA A 89 1.36 1.21 10.93
C ALA A 89 2.46 0.97 9.87
N HIS A 90 2.19 0.12 8.88
CA HIS A 90 3.10 -0.10 7.76
C HIS A 90 3.32 1.18 6.96
N PHE A 91 2.25 1.87 6.55
CA PHE A 91 2.39 3.10 5.78
C PHE A 91 2.98 4.25 6.60
N ALA A 92 2.70 4.33 7.91
CA ALA A 92 3.38 5.29 8.79
C ALA A 92 4.91 5.04 8.82
N PHE A 93 5.33 3.78 8.86
CA PHE A 93 6.74 3.41 8.83
C PHE A 93 7.39 3.69 7.47
N VAL A 94 6.69 3.40 6.37
CA VAL A 94 7.14 3.72 5.01
C VAL A 94 7.35 5.22 4.86
N GLU A 95 6.38 6.04 5.26
CA GLU A 95 6.49 7.50 5.17
C GLU A 95 7.59 8.05 6.08
N ASP A 96 7.76 7.51 7.30
CA ASP A 96 8.88 7.89 8.15
C ASP A 96 10.22 7.64 7.44
N ARG A 97 10.41 6.46 6.85
CA ARG A 97 11.63 6.15 6.09
C ARG A 97 11.78 7.06 4.88
N LEU A 98 10.71 7.31 4.13
CA LEU A 98 10.73 8.16 2.94
C LEU A 98 11.15 9.60 3.24
N ASN A 99 10.77 10.12 4.42
CA ASN A 99 11.11 11.48 4.85
C ASN A 99 12.49 11.60 5.53
N GLN A 100 13.25 10.50 5.68
CA GLN A 100 14.64 10.57 6.12
C GLN A 100 15.57 11.06 4.99
N PRO A 101 16.67 11.75 5.31
CA PRO A 101 17.71 12.09 4.35
C PRO A 101 18.21 10.87 3.55
N ASP A 102 18.65 11.12 2.32
CA ASP A 102 19.28 10.12 1.46
C ASP A 102 20.42 9.42 2.20
N SER A 103 20.28 8.12 2.44
CA SER A 103 21.28 7.34 3.16
C SER A 103 21.21 5.84 2.83
N PRO A 104 22.31 5.09 2.96
CA PRO A 104 22.31 3.64 2.83
C PRO A 104 21.37 2.93 3.82
N ALA A 105 21.14 3.54 4.99
CA ALA A 105 20.23 3.01 6.00
C ALA A 105 18.76 3.10 5.57
N ARG A 106 18.37 4.22 4.97
CA ARG A 106 17.05 4.38 4.36
C ARG A 106 16.84 3.41 3.20
N ASP A 107 17.80 3.35 2.28
CA ASP A 107 17.70 2.48 1.09
C ASP A 107 17.64 0.98 1.46
N ARG A 108 18.25 0.58 2.58
CA ARG A 108 18.11 -0.77 3.13
C ARG A 108 16.67 -1.08 3.56
N TRP A 109 15.92 -0.11 4.07
CA TRP A 109 14.51 -0.33 4.40
C TRP A 109 13.65 -0.44 3.15
N PHE A 110 13.91 0.37 2.12
CA PHE A 110 13.19 0.23 0.84
C PHE A 110 13.34 -1.19 0.27
N ARG A 111 14.56 -1.75 0.28
CA ARG A 111 14.81 -3.14 -0.14
C ARG A 111 14.12 -4.21 0.71
N ARG A 112 13.66 -3.89 1.92
CA ARG A 112 12.91 -4.82 2.78
C ARG A 112 11.41 -4.75 2.60
N PHE A 113 10.91 -3.68 1.97
CA PHE A 113 9.50 -3.55 1.62
C PHE A 113 9.16 -4.24 0.30
N LEU A 114 10.14 -4.33 -0.60
CA LEU A 114 10.11 -5.15 -1.81
C LEU A 114 10.21 -6.64 -1.44
#